data_AF-A0A7C5WDU7-F1
#
_entry.id   AF-A0A7C5WDU7-F1
#
_cell.length_a   1.000
_cell.length_b   1.000
_cell.length_c   1.000
_cell.angle_alpha   90.00
_cell.angle_beta   90.00
_cell.angle_gamma   90.00
#
_symmetry.space_group_name_H-M   'P 1'
#
loop_
_entity.id
_entity.type
_entity.pdbx_description
1 polymer ?
#
loop_
_entity_poly.entity_id
_entity_poly.type
_entity_poly.pdbx_seq_one_letter_code
_entity_poly.pdbx_strand_id
1 'polypeptide(L)'
;MYVDIIITMSRPSIMVLTVTLIFLALTGALPVSVHAEGNVPYFTNEDLQRYSRGGDAERDIPERATEQGQETTGDYAREKDETSVNRFAIRYRAFEGSTRRIIIPVTINGQYTAEMAIDTGASDVIIFERLAKKMGILGKDEGSVLWQAAGIGGTTPAILTILDSVSVKDATEEMVPVIITKDLSREFDGLIGLDFMAHYSIRIDNRKRLIVFEENREALNLPGGRDVHWWRKNFRRFSSLRRAWSDYIEYLNSLSIDERRLSELKRFARKQLEESERLFYRLNSYASDVGVPMQWRQY
;
A
#
# COMPACT_ATOMS: atom_id res chain seq x y z
N MET A 1 22.63 -10.34 12.63
CA MET A 1 22.02 -11.56 12.00
C MET A 1 21.05 -11.21 10.87
N TYR A 2 19.86 -10.62 11.08
CA TYR A 2 19.02 -10.17 9.94
C TYR A 2 19.59 -8.98 9.16
N VAL A 3 20.24 -8.04 9.85
CA VAL A 3 20.95 -6.90 9.20
C VAL A 3 22.10 -7.40 8.32
N ASP A 4 22.78 -8.48 8.74
CA ASP A 4 23.81 -9.13 7.92
C ASP A 4 23.19 -9.93 6.76
N ILE A 5 22.00 -10.52 6.93
CA ILE A 5 21.30 -11.22 5.85
C ILE A 5 20.88 -10.25 4.74
N ILE A 6 20.42 -9.03 5.08
CA ILE A 6 20.03 -8.00 4.10
C ILE A 6 21.28 -7.36 3.45
N ILE A 7 22.36 -7.12 4.19
CA ILE A 7 23.61 -6.51 3.66
C ILE A 7 24.44 -7.53 2.84
N THR A 8 24.40 -8.83 3.17
CA THR A 8 25.15 -9.87 2.44
C THR A 8 24.47 -10.30 1.12
N MET A 9 23.31 -9.74 0.76
CA MET A 9 22.69 -9.98 -0.56
C MET A 9 23.41 -9.28 -1.73
N SER A 10 24.54 -8.62 -1.48
CA SER A 10 25.42 -8.00 -2.49
C SER A 10 26.65 -8.84 -2.85
N ARG A 11 26.80 -10.04 -2.28
CA ARG A 11 27.77 -11.07 -2.69
C ARG A 11 27.04 -12.35 -3.05
N PRO A 12 27.36 -13.03 -4.17
CA PRO A 12 26.63 -14.23 -4.59
C PRO A 12 26.96 -15.38 -3.64
N SER A 13 26.20 -15.49 -2.56
CA SER A 13 26.22 -16.62 -1.63
C SER A 13 24.94 -17.42 -1.84
N ILE A 14 25.06 -18.75 -1.82
CA ILE A 14 24.00 -19.75 -2.09
C ILE A 14 22.68 -19.51 -1.31
N MET A 15 22.71 -18.74 -0.22
CA MET A 15 21.53 -18.30 0.54
C MET A 15 20.59 -17.42 -0.29
N VAL A 16 21.12 -16.60 -1.21
CA VAL A 16 20.34 -15.82 -2.18
C VAL A 16 19.58 -16.78 -3.11
N LEU A 17 20.24 -17.84 -3.59
CA LEU A 17 19.62 -18.83 -4.48
C LEU A 17 18.45 -19.57 -3.81
N THR A 18 18.56 -19.87 -2.52
CA THR A 18 17.52 -20.62 -1.77
C THR A 18 16.32 -19.76 -1.42
N VAL A 19 16.54 -18.49 -1.03
CA VAL A 19 15.45 -17.52 -0.83
C VAL A 19 14.76 -17.19 -2.16
N THR A 20 15.52 -17.04 -3.26
CA THR A 20 14.95 -16.85 -4.60
C THR A 20 14.12 -18.05 -5.05
N LEU A 21 14.49 -19.29 -4.70
CA LEU A 21 13.70 -20.50 -4.99
C LEU A 21 12.37 -20.56 -4.21
N ILE A 22 12.36 -20.16 -2.94
CA ILE A 22 11.12 -20.01 -2.15
C ILE A 22 10.18 -19.00 -2.82
N PHE A 23 10.74 -17.88 -3.31
CA PHE A 23 9.94 -16.89 -4.02
C PHE A 23 9.52 -17.30 -5.44
N LEU A 24 10.32 -18.12 -6.15
CA LEU A 24 9.92 -18.72 -7.42
C LEU A 24 8.78 -19.73 -7.24
N ALA A 25 8.69 -20.41 -6.09
CA ALA A 25 7.55 -21.25 -5.73
C ALA A 25 6.32 -20.43 -5.35
N LEU A 26 6.48 -19.24 -4.73
CA LEU A 26 5.41 -18.29 -4.43
C LEU A 26 4.84 -17.58 -5.68
N THR A 27 5.60 -17.45 -6.77
CA THR A 27 5.13 -16.87 -8.03
C THR A 27 4.41 -17.87 -8.95
N GLY A 28 4.22 -19.12 -8.51
CA GLY A 28 3.36 -20.10 -9.17
C GLY A 28 1.90 -19.65 -9.16
N ALA A 29 1.47 -19.05 -10.27
CA ALA A 29 0.11 -18.65 -10.63
C ALA A 29 -0.42 -17.33 -10.05
N LEU A 30 0.16 -16.21 -10.48
CA LEU A 30 -0.67 -15.09 -10.92
C LEU A 30 -0.49 -14.96 -12.43
N PRO A 31 -1.54 -15.17 -13.25
CA PRO A 31 -1.46 -14.78 -14.64
C PRO A 31 -1.25 -13.27 -14.66
N VAL A 32 -0.09 -12.82 -15.13
CA VAL A 32 -0.01 -11.51 -15.76
C VAL A 32 -0.91 -11.63 -16.97
N SER A 33 -2.13 -11.12 -16.86
CA SER A 33 -3.03 -10.95 -17.98
C SER A 33 -2.43 -9.86 -18.88
N VAL A 34 -1.48 -10.26 -19.71
CA VAL A 34 -1.27 -9.63 -21.01
C VAL A 34 -2.29 -10.26 -21.94
N HIS A 35 -3.04 -9.42 -22.66
CA HIS A 35 -3.80 -9.61 -23.91
C HIS A 35 -5.13 -8.86 -23.78
N ALA A 36 -5.57 -8.01 -24.71
CA ALA A 36 -5.03 -7.61 -26.00
C ALA A 36 -5.60 -6.22 -26.37
N GLU A 37 -4.93 -5.60 -27.34
CA GLU A 37 -5.15 -4.30 -27.98
C GLU A 37 -6.62 -3.89 -28.16
N GLY A 38 -6.98 -2.77 -27.54
CA GLY A 38 -8.04 -1.89 -28.00
C GLY A 38 -7.40 -0.54 -28.36
N ASN A 39 -7.61 -0.07 -29.59
CA ASN A 39 -7.06 1.19 -30.10
C ASN A 39 -7.26 2.35 -29.12
N VAL A 40 -6.19 2.81 -28.50
CA VAL A 40 -6.14 4.08 -27.78
C VAL A 40 -6.15 5.19 -28.85
N PRO A 41 -7.10 6.14 -28.83
CA PRO A 41 -7.06 7.26 -29.76
C PRO A 41 -5.76 8.04 -29.55
N TYR A 42 -5.00 8.22 -30.62
CA TYR A 42 -3.78 9.03 -30.63
C TYR A 42 -4.09 10.43 -31.17
N PHE A 43 -3.36 11.40 -30.65
CA PHE A 43 -3.38 12.80 -31.09
C PHE A 43 -3.00 12.89 -32.58
N THR A 44 -3.79 13.61 -33.38
CA THR A 44 -3.67 13.62 -34.86
C THR A 44 -3.02 14.91 -35.40
N ASN A 45 -2.68 14.92 -36.70
CA ASN A 45 -2.21 16.13 -37.38
C ASN A 45 -3.26 17.25 -37.44
N GLU A 46 -4.56 16.94 -37.29
CA GLU A 46 -5.63 17.94 -37.14
C GLU A 46 -5.60 18.59 -35.75
N ASP A 47 -5.18 17.86 -34.71
CA ASP A 47 -4.94 18.42 -33.38
C ASP A 47 -3.67 19.31 -33.34
N LEU A 48 -2.69 19.04 -34.22
CA LEU A 48 -1.49 19.87 -34.40
C LEU A 48 -1.78 21.22 -35.05
N GLN A 49 -2.84 21.37 -35.87
CA GLN A 49 -3.22 22.66 -36.47
C GLN A 49 -3.73 23.69 -35.43
N ARG A 50 -4.20 23.27 -34.26
CA ARG A 50 -4.60 24.19 -33.17
C ARG A 50 -3.43 24.90 -32.50
N TYR A 51 -2.20 24.43 -32.69
CA TYR A 51 -0.99 24.98 -32.05
C TYR A 51 -0.09 25.79 -33.00
N SER A 52 -0.51 26.04 -34.24
CA SER A 52 0.19 26.97 -35.12
C SER A 52 0.01 28.42 -34.64
N ARG A 53 1.10 29.08 -34.23
CA ARG A 53 1.16 30.55 -34.13
C ARG A 53 1.90 31.14 -35.32
N GLY A 54 1.22 32.04 -36.04
CA GLY A 54 1.83 33.15 -36.79
C GLY A 54 1.29 33.34 -38.21
N GLY A 55 0.50 34.40 -38.42
CA GLY A 55 0.25 34.97 -39.75
C GLY A 55 -1.18 35.46 -40.00
N ASP A 56 -1.45 36.70 -39.58
CA ASP A 56 -2.43 37.69 -40.08
C ASP A 56 -3.56 37.26 -41.03
N ALA A 57 -4.81 37.46 -40.60
CA ALA A 57 -5.87 38.15 -41.36
C ALA A 57 -7.16 38.27 -40.51
N GLU A 58 -7.36 39.48 -40.00
CA GLU A 58 -8.62 40.17 -39.77
C GLU A 58 -9.91 39.48 -40.28
N ARG A 59 -10.90 39.29 -39.38
CA ARG A 59 -12.33 39.42 -39.69
C ARG A 59 -13.23 39.42 -38.44
N ASP A 60 -14.03 40.48 -38.36
CA ASP A 60 -15.05 40.85 -37.38
C ASP A 60 -16.00 39.72 -36.96
N ILE A 61 -16.35 39.68 -35.66
CA ILE A 61 -17.58 39.03 -35.17
C ILE A 61 -18.27 39.97 -34.17
N PRO A 62 -19.61 40.17 -34.26
CA PRO A 62 -20.31 41.33 -33.67
C PRO A 62 -20.72 41.13 -32.20
N GLU A 63 -20.93 42.28 -31.55
CA GLU A 63 -21.49 42.47 -30.21
C GLU A 63 -23.02 42.26 -30.17
N ARG A 64 -23.51 41.41 -29.25
CA ARG A 64 -24.84 41.42 -28.52
C ARG A 64 -25.15 40.02 -27.96
N ALA A 65 -25.82 39.83 -26.82
CA ALA A 65 -26.47 40.71 -25.87
C ALA A 65 -26.59 40.00 -24.49
N THR A 66 -26.60 40.82 -23.45
CA THR A 66 -27.07 40.53 -22.08
C THR A 66 -28.51 40.01 -22.03
N GLU A 67 -28.78 39.02 -21.17
CA GLU A 67 -30.06 38.88 -20.48
C GLU A 67 -29.85 38.65 -18.99
N GLN A 68 -30.56 39.45 -18.19
CA GLN A 68 -30.62 39.47 -16.74
C GLN A 68 -31.80 38.62 -16.23
N GLY A 69 -31.70 38.17 -14.98
CA GLY A 69 -32.80 37.68 -14.13
C GLY A 69 -32.45 36.33 -13.48
N GLN A 70 -32.54 36.10 -12.18
CA GLN A 70 -33.19 36.83 -11.09
C GLN A 70 -32.62 36.28 -9.77
N GLU A 71 -32.25 37.16 -8.85
CA GLU A 71 -31.99 36.80 -7.45
C GLU A 71 -33.31 36.42 -6.76
N THR A 72 -33.35 35.25 -6.13
CA THR A 72 -34.30 34.95 -5.06
C THR A 72 -33.53 34.56 -3.82
N THR A 73 -33.46 35.51 -2.89
CA THR A 73 -33.14 35.32 -1.49
C THR A 73 -34.24 34.47 -0.84
N GLY A 74 -33.87 33.32 -0.28
CA GLY A 74 -34.78 32.44 0.45
C GLY A 74 -34.03 31.69 1.53
N ASP A 75 -34.30 32.07 2.77
CA ASP A 75 -34.11 31.34 4.03
C ASP A 75 -33.29 30.04 4.00
N TYR A 76 -31.99 30.14 4.34
CA TYR A 76 -31.23 28.99 4.86
C TYR A 76 -31.52 28.84 6.36
N ALA A 77 -32.74 28.43 6.69
CA ALA A 77 -33.02 27.86 7.99
C ALA A 77 -32.17 26.60 8.15
N ARG A 78 -31.45 26.52 9.28
CA ARG A 78 -30.65 25.37 9.71
C ARG A 78 -31.51 24.11 9.75
N GLU A 79 -31.48 23.32 8.69
CA GLU A 79 -31.70 21.88 8.79
C GLU A 79 -30.38 21.28 9.28
N LYS A 80 -30.38 20.74 10.50
CA LYS A 80 -29.27 19.92 10.98
C LYS A 80 -29.26 18.67 10.12
N ASP A 81 -28.35 18.67 9.16
CA ASP A 81 -28.13 17.58 8.24
C ASP A 81 -27.63 16.34 8.99
N GLU A 82 -28.49 15.33 9.12
CA GLU A 82 -28.15 13.99 9.64
C GLU A 82 -27.24 13.20 8.67
N THR A 83 -26.74 13.82 7.59
CA THR A 83 -25.97 13.16 6.53
C THR A 83 -24.45 13.42 6.51
N SER A 84 -23.86 14.08 7.51
CA SER A 84 -22.41 14.38 7.49
C SER A 84 -21.53 13.12 7.58
N VAL A 85 -20.83 12.77 6.50
CA VAL A 85 -19.70 11.82 6.53
C VAL A 85 -18.51 12.46 7.22
N ASN A 86 -17.74 11.69 7.98
CA ASN A 86 -16.57 12.23 8.65
C ASN A 86 -15.54 12.70 7.62
N ARG A 87 -15.03 13.90 7.85
CA ARG A 87 -14.13 14.57 6.92
C ARG A 87 -12.90 15.11 7.63
N PHE A 88 -11.74 14.71 7.15
CA PHE A 88 -10.45 14.99 7.75
C PHE A 88 -9.57 15.73 6.75
N ALA A 89 -9.37 17.03 6.97
CA ALA A 89 -8.45 17.83 6.18
C ALA A 89 -7.11 17.96 6.92
N ILE A 90 -6.01 17.66 6.23
CA ILE A 90 -4.66 17.81 6.75
C ILE A 90 -3.78 18.59 5.78
N ARG A 91 -2.96 19.47 6.34
CA ARG A 91 -1.95 20.19 5.58
C ARG A 91 -0.77 19.28 5.32
N TYR A 92 -0.38 19.13 4.07
CA TYR A 92 0.76 18.30 3.68
C TYR A 92 2.00 19.15 3.38
N ARG A 93 3.18 18.54 3.55
CA ARG A 93 4.45 19.06 3.04
C ARG A 93 4.64 18.63 1.59
N ALA A 94 4.87 19.61 0.72
CA ALA A 94 4.76 19.43 -0.73
C ALA A 94 6.03 18.93 -1.44
N PHE A 95 7.14 18.75 -0.70
CA PHE A 95 8.44 18.50 -1.31
C PHE A 95 9.32 17.55 -0.50
N GLU A 96 10.03 16.70 -1.26
CA GLU A 96 11.21 15.93 -0.89
C GLU A 96 12.38 16.54 -1.69
N GLY A 97 13.16 17.44 -1.08
CA GLY A 97 14.13 18.25 -1.82
C GLY A 97 13.45 19.06 -2.94
N SER A 98 13.83 18.82 -4.20
CA SER A 98 13.20 19.43 -5.38
C SER A 98 12.00 18.65 -5.93
N THR A 99 11.77 17.42 -5.47
CA THR A 99 10.71 16.54 -5.97
C THR A 99 9.39 16.86 -5.28
N ARG A 100 8.31 16.98 -6.05
CA ARG A 100 6.96 17.17 -5.48
C ARG A 100 6.44 15.87 -4.87
N ARG A 101 5.98 15.94 -3.64
CA ARG A 101 5.38 14.83 -2.88
C ARG A 101 4.24 15.37 -2.03
N ILE A 102 3.31 14.50 -1.65
CA ILE A 102 2.32 14.80 -0.61
C ILE A 102 2.75 14.03 0.62
N ILE A 103 3.43 14.71 1.55
CA ILE A 103 3.94 14.09 2.77
C ILE A 103 3.09 14.57 3.94
N ILE A 104 2.54 13.64 4.70
CA ILE A 104 1.64 13.89 5.82
C ILE A 104 2.13 13.17 7.09
N PRO A 105 1.86 13.71 8.28
CA PRO A 105 2.09 12.98 9.51
C PRO A 105 1.03 11.88 9.66
N VAL A 106 1.49 10.70 10.08
CA VAL A 106 0.67 9.51 10.32
C VAL A 106 1.03 8.94 11.67
N THR A 107 0.02 8.57 12.46
CA THR A 107 0.20 7.91 13.74
C THR A 107 0.06 6.40 13.55
N ILE A 108 1.04 5.64 14.01
CA ILE A 108 1.09 4.18 13.91
C ILE A 108 0.96 3.58 15.31
N ASN A 109 0.07 2.60 15.45
CA ASN A 109 -0.28 1.92 16.70
C ASN A 109 -0.57 2.90 17.86
N GLY A 110 -1.18 4.06 17.55
CA GLY A 110 -1.48 5.11 18.52
C GLY A 110 -0.28 5.79 19.20
N GLN A 111 0.96 5.38 18.88
CA GLN A 111 2.15 5.76 19.64
C GLN A 111 3.22 6.47 18.78
N TYR A 112 3.42 6.02 17.55
CA TYR A 112 4.54 6.47 16.72
C TYR A 112 4.06 7.40 15.63
N THR A 113 4.48 8.67 15.65
CA THR A 113 4.27 9.57 14.52
C THR A 113 5.39 9.42 13.50
N ALA A 114 5.01 9.27 12.24
CA ALA A 114 5.90 9.13 11.09
C ALA A 114 5.47 10.05 9.95
N GLU A 115 6.42 10.58 9.19
CA GLU A 115 6.12 11.33 7.97
C GLU A 115 5.94 10.32 6.83
N MET A 116 4.76 10.26 6.23
CA MET A 116 4.45 9.29 5.17
C MET A 116 4.09 10.00 3.87
N ALA A 117 4.61 9.53 2.75
CA ALA A 117 4.20 10.02 1.44
C ALA A 117 2.94 9.29 0.96
N ILE A 118 1.98 10.02 0.41
CA ILE A 118 0.86 9.41 -0.32
C ILE A 118 1.38 8.90 -1.67
N ASP A 119 1.13 7.62 -1.97
CA ASP A 119 1.57 6.98 -3.20
C ASP A 119 0.46 6.14 -3.82
N THR A 120 -0.22 6.68 -4.83
CA THR A 120 -1.25 5.96 -5.58
C THR A 120 -0.68 4.85 -6.47
N GLY A 121 0.64 4.78 -6.64
CA GLY A 121 1.33 3.68 -7.31
C GLY A 121 1.67 2.50 -6.39
N ALA A 122 1.50 2.66 -5.07
CA ALA A 122 1.65 1.59 -4.10
C ALA A 122 0.28 0.99 -3.76
N SER A 123 0.19 -0.34 -3.71
CA SER A 123 -1.01 -1.01 -3.20
C SER A 123 -1.05 -1.00 -1.68
N ASP A 124 -0.03 -1.56 -1.04
CA ASP A 124 0.05 -1.71 0.42
C ASP A 124 0.63 -0.46 1.10
N VAL A 125 0.46 -0.35 2.43
CA VAL A 125 1.25 0.58 3.24
C VAL A 125 2.69 0.05 3.33
N ILE A 126 3.66 0.92 3.07
CA ILE A 126 5.08 0.60 3.12
C ILE A 126 5.73 1.41 4.23
N ILE A 127 6.50 0.78 5.11
CA ILE A 127 7.33 1.49 6.10
C ILE A 127 8.81 1.21 5.86
N PHE A 128 9.66 2.18 6.15
CA PHE A 128 11.10 2.00 6.01
C PHE A 128 11.72 1.36 7.25
N GLU A 129 12.81 0.64 7.03
CA GLU A 129 13.54 -0.07 8.09
C GLU A 129 13.86 0.82 9.29
N ARG A 130 14.25 2.09 9.08
CA ARG A 130 14.55 2.97 10.21
C ARG A 130 13.35 3.18 11.14
N LEU A 131 12.14 3.28 10.59
CA LEU A 131 10.92 3.46 11.36
C LEU A 131 10.57 2.14 12.06
N ALA A 132 10.65 1.03 11.35
CA ALA A 132 10.43 -0.28 11.94
C ALA A 132 11.42 -0.61 13.08
N LYS A 133 12.69 -0.20 12.96
CA LYS A 133 13.70 -0.30 14.03
C LYS A 133 13.33 0.59 15.23
N LYS A 134 12.93 1.84 14.98
CA LYS A 134 12.46 2.78 16.02
C LYS A 134 11.24 2.23 16.78
N MET A 135 10.36 1.53 16.08
CA MET A 135 9.19 0.87 16.66
C MET A 135 9.50 -0.47 17.35
N GLY A 136 10.73 -0.99 17.23
CA GLY A 136 11.11 -2.28 17.78
C GLY A 136 10.54 -3.49 17.02
N ILE A 137 9.86 -3.31 15.88
CA ILE A 137 9.33 -4.42 15.07
C ILE A 137 10.46 -5.35 14.59
N LEU A 138 11.60 -4.76 14.22
CA LEU A 138 12.77 -5.53 13.80
C LEU A 138 13.68 -5.94 14.98
N GLY A 139 13.27 -5.62 16.21
CA GLY A 139 13.98 -6.00 17.43
C GLY A 139 13.50 -7.37 17.90
N LYS A 140 14.45 -8.26 18.22
CA LYS A 140 14.17 -9.61 18.77
C LYS A 140 13.40 -10.55 17.84
N ASP A 141 13.44 -10.29 16.53
CA ASP A 141 13.12 -11.33 15.55
C ASP A 141 11.63 -11.77 15.61
N GLU A 142 10.79 -11.00 16.31
CA GLU A 142 9.36 -11.26 16.55
C GLU A 142 8.51 -10.46 15.56
N GLY A 143 7.46 -11.09 15.01
CA GLY A 143 6.42 -10.41 14.27
C GLY A 143 6.68 -10.11 12.80
N SER A 144 7.73 -10.66 12.18
CA SER A 144 8.06 -10.28 10.79
C SER A 144 8.53 -11.45 9.90
N VAL A 145 7.87 -11.60 8.74
CA VAL A 145 8.12 -12.69 7.79
C VAL A 145 8.80 -12.13 6.54
N LEU A 146 9.85 -12.79 6.06
CA LEU A 146 10.51 -12.43 4.81
C LEU A 146 9.50 -12.47 3.66
N TRP A 147 9.58 -11.42 2.85
CA TRP A 147 8.72 -11.17 1.72
C TRP A 147 9.54 -10.66 0.53
N GLN A 148 8.92 -10.61 -0.64
CA GLN A 148 9.49 -9.97 -1.82
C GLN A 148 8.50 -8.93 -2.32
N ALA A 149 8.87 -7.67 -2.14
CA ALA A 149 8.11 -6.56 -2.71
C ALA A 149 8.38 -6.50 -4.23
N ALA A 150 7.36 -6.20 -5.03
CA ALA A 150 7.45 -6.09 -6.48
C ALA A 150 6.85 -4.77 -6.94
N GLY A 151 7.45 -4.17 -7.96
CA GLY A 151 6.95 -2.96 -8.61
C GLY A 151 7.59 -2.78 -9.99
N ILE A 152 7.41 -1.61 -10.59
CA ILE A 152 7.94 -1.30 -11.94
C ILE A 152 9.47 -1.44 -12.00
N GLY A 153 10.17 -1.15 -10.89
CA GLY A 153 11.62 -1.31 -10.77
C GLY A 153 12.10 -2.75 -10.53
N GLY A 154 11.22 -3.74 -10.63
CA GLY A 154 11.50 -5.14 -10.32
C GLY A 154 11.16 -5.51 -8.88
N THR A 155 11.83 -6.55 -8.38
CA THR A 155 11.57 -7.09 -7.05
C THR A 155 12.68 -6.78 -6.06
N THR A 156 12.34 -6.55 -4.80
CA THR A 156 13.30 -6.35 -3.73
C THR A 156 12.93 -7.15 -2.47
N PRO A 157 13.91 -7.69 -1.73
CA PRO A 157 13.65 -8.29 -0.43
C PRO A 157 12.95 -7.30 0.49
N ALA A 158 11.95 -7.80 1.19
CA ALA A 158 11.13 -7.02 2.09
C ALA A 158 10.72 -7.91 3.27
N ILE A 159 9.96 -7.32 4.18
CA ILE A 159 9.40 -8.02 5.32
C ILE A 159 7.90 -7.69 5.35
N LEU A 160 7.06 -8.71 5.54
CA LEU A 160 5.63 -8.57 5.73
C LEU A 160 5.29 -8.68 7.21
N THR A 161 4.49 -7.76 7.71
CA THR A 161 3.92 -7.78 9.06
C THR A 161 2.52 -7.15 9.08
N ILE A 162 1.89 -7.09 10.25
CA ILE A 162 0.60 -6.44 10.48
C ILE A 162 0.76 -5.44 11.62
N LEU A 163 0.46 -4.17 11.35
CA LEU A 163 0.32 -3.12 12.35
C LEU A 163 -1.08 -3.17 12.96
N ASP A 164 -1.19 -2.76 14.23
CA ASP A 164 -2.48 -2.74 14.92
C ASP A 164 -3.34 -1.60 14.38
N SER A 165 -2.74 -0.41 14.18
CA SER A 165 -3.44 0.71 13.55
C SER A 165 -2.53 1.66 12.78
N VAL A 166 -3.12 2.31 11.77
CA VAL A 166 -2.54 3.44 11.03
C VAL A 166 -3.58 4.55 10.98
N SER A 167 -3.22 5.76 11.42
CA SER A 167 -4.14 6.88 11.53
C SER A 167 -3.60 8.13 10.85
N VAL A 168 -4.40 8.72 9.96
CA VAL A 168 -4.19 10.06 9.41
C VAL A 168 -5.19 11.00 10.08
N LYS A 169 -4.73 11.74 11.10
CA LYS A 169 -5.63 12.47 12.00
C LYS A 169 -6.64 11.49 12.60
N ASP A 170 -7.94 11.64 12.30
CA ASP A 170 -8.98 10.77 12.82
C ASP A 170 -9.39 9.66 11.81
N ALA A 171 -8.88 9.68 10.56
CA ALA A 171 -9.01 8.58 9.61
C ALA A 171 -8.13 7.42 10.05
N THR A 172 -8.73 6.40 10.67
CA THR A 172 -8.01 5.29 11.30
C THR A 172 -8.37 3.97 10.65
N GLU A 173 -7.33 3.20 10.34
CA GLU A 173 -7.41 1.85 9.84
C GLU A 173 -6.78 0.88 10.83
N GLU A 174 -7.51 -0.16 11.17
CA GLU A 174 -7.04 -1.24 12.05
C GLU A 174 -6.57 -2.44 11.23
N MET A 175 -5.73 -3.28 11.85
CA MET A 175 -5.21 -4.53 11.26
C MET A 175 -4.67 -4.29 9.85
N VAL A 176 -3.55 -3.57 9.78
CA VAL A 176 -2.99 -3.09 8.51
C VAL A 176 -1.77 -3.93 8.14
N PRO A 177 -1.88 -4.82 7.13
CA PRO A 177 -0.72 -5.47 6.53
C PRO A 177 0.23 -4.41 5.98
N VAL A 178 1.50 -4.48 6.36
CA VAL A 178 2.53 -3.55 5.88
C VAL A 178 3.75 -4.27 5.37
N ILE A 179 4.37 -3.65 4.37
CA ILE A 179 5.64 -4.08 3.81
C ILE A 179 6.74 -3.20 4.40
N ILE A 180 7.76 -3.81 5.01
CA ILE A 180 8.96 -3.13 5.46
C ILE A 180 10.03 -3.28 4.40
N THR A 181 10.57 -2.17 3.91
CA THR A 181 11.66 -2.15 2.93
C THR A 181 12.84 -1.35 3.44
N LYS A 182 13.98 -1.45 2.74
CA LYS A 182 15.06 -0.48 2.89
C LYS A 182 14.55 0.96 2.72
N ASP A 183 15.24 1.89 3.35
CA ASP A 183 14.95 3.31 3.25
C ASP A 183 15.08 3.80 1.79
N LEU A 184 13.98 4.29 1.22
CA LEU A 184 13.97 4.86 -0.15
C LEU A 184 14.11 6.38 -0.16
N SER A 185 13.89 7.03 0.97
CA SER A 185 14.01 8.47 1.17
C SER A 185 14.55 8.76 2.57
N ARG A 186 15.21 9.91 2.76
CA ARG A 186 15.55 10.45 4.09
C ARG A 186 14.52 11.44 4.62
N GLU A 187 13.59 11.87 3.75
CA GLU A 187 12.65 12.95 4.05
C GLU A 187 11.33 12.43 4.62
N PHE A 188 10.97 11.17 4.37
CA PHE A 188 9.75 10.55 4.86
C PHE A 188 10.00 9.06 5.11
N ASP A 189 9.25 8.47 6.01
CA ASP A 189 9.46 7.17 6.65
C ASP A 189 8.69 6.00 6.02
N GLY A 190 7.87 6.27 5.00
CA GLY A 190 7.13 5.26 4.29
C GLY A 190 6.10 5.81 3.31
N LEU A 191 5.28 4.92 2.75
CA LEU A 191 4.26 5.21 1.75
C LEU A 191 2.88 4.76 2.27
N ILE A 192 1.87 5.60 2.04
CA ILE A 192 0.46 5.22 2.18
C ILE A 192 -0.04 4.84 0.79
N GLY A 193 -0.36 3.55 0.62
CA GLY A 193 -0.87 2.97 -0.62
C GLY A 193 -2.39 2.97 -0.74
N LEU A 194 -2.88 2.47 -1.86
CA LEU A 194 -4.30 2.44 -2.22
C LEU A 194 -5.16 1.60 -1.27
N ASP A 195 -4.62 0.55 -0.63
CA ASP A 195 -5.36 -0.27 0.33
C ASP A 195 -5.88 0.57 1.51
N PHE A 196 -5.04 1.46 2.05
CA PHE A 196 -5.46 2.39 3.11
C PHE A 196 -6.45 3.41 2.56
N MET A 197 -6.15 3.94 1.37
CA MET A 197 -6.95 5.00 0.75
C MET A 197 -8.34 4.53 0.31
N ALA A 198 -8.54 3.25 0.03
CA ALA A 198 -9.80 2.70 -0.48
C ALA A 198 -11.01 2.93 0.44
N HIS A 199 -10.78 3.21 1.73
CA HIS A 199 -11.83 3.53 2.70
C HIS A 199 -12.32 4.97 2.62
N TYR A 200 -11.63 5.82 1.86
CA TYR A 200 -11.88 7.25 1.83
C TYR A 200 -12.03 7.75 0.40
N SER A 201 -12.94 8.69 0.20
CA SER A 201 -12.86 9.62 -0.92
C SER A 201 -11.77 10.65 -0.63
N ILE A 202 -10.78 10.74 -1.50
CA ILE A 202 -9.60 11.59 -1.30
C ILE A 202 -9.62 12.77 -2.26
N ARG A 203 -9.45 13.97 -1.71
CA ARG A 203 -9.32 15.21 -2.49
C ARG A 203 -8.04 15.96 -2.14
N ILE A 204 -7.27 16.32 -3.15
CA ILE A 204 -6.03 17.09 -2.99
C ILE A 204 -6.25 18.51 -3.51
N ASP A 205 -6.02 19.51 -2.66
CA ASP A 205 -5.96 20.92 -3.00
C ASP A 205 -4.49 21.38 -2.98
N ASN A 206 -3.88 21.40 -4.16
CA ASN A 206 -2.47 21.76 -4.32
C ASN A 206 -2.17 23.22 -3.97
N ARG A 207 -3.14 24.13 -4.19
CA ARG A 207 -2.95 25.56 -3.89
C ARG A 207 -2.92 25.79 -2.39
N LYS A 208 -3.82 25.11 -1.66
CA LYS A 208 -3.90 25.21 -0.20
C LYS A 208 -2.95 24.26 0.51
N ARG A 209 -2.31 23.34 -0.21
CA ARG A 209 -1.53 22.20 0.32
C ARG A 209 -2.33 21.38 1.34
N LEU A 210 -3.56 21.05 0.96
CA LEU A 210 -4.46 20.24 1.78
C LEU A 210 -4.74 18.92 1.07
N ILE A 211 -4.72 17.83 1.81
CA ILE A 211 -5.36 16.58 1.43
C ILE A 211 -6.54 16.36 2.37
N VAL A 212 -7.64 15.90 1.80
CA VAL A 212 -8.90 15.69 2.49
C VAL A 212 -9.29 14.23 2.32
N PHE A 213 -9.51 13.55 3.44
CA PHE A 213 -10.07 12.21 3.53
C PHE A 213 -11.53 12.36 3.95
N GLU A 214 -12.43 11.77 3.20
CA GLU A 214 -13.86 11.71 3.52
C GLU A 214 -14.26 10.25 3.58
N GLU A 215 -14.79 9.79 4.70
CA GLU A 215 -15.16 8.38 4.88
C GLU A 215 -16.14 7.93 3.80
N ASN A 216 -15.85 6.80 3.17
CA ASN A 216 -16.77 6.20 2.22
C ASN A 216 -17.85 5.43 2.97
N ARG A 217 -19.11 5.86 2.87
CA ARG A 217 -20.26 5.17 3.50
C ARG A 217 -20.40 3.73 3.04
N GLU A 218 -20.03 3.40 1.81
CA GLU A 218 -20.07 2.03 1.32
C GLU A 218 -19.10 1.15 2.09
N ALA A 219 -17.92 1.68 2.43
CA ALA A 219 -16.93 0.97 3.24
C ALA A 219 -17.48 0.68 4.65
N LEU A 220 -18.26 1.58 5.26
CA LEU A 220 -18.85 1.35 6.59
C LEU A 220 -19.77 0.11 6.66
N ASN A 221 -20.32 -0.33 5.52
CA ASN A 221 -21.18 -1.51 5.45
C ASN A 221 -20.40 -2.80 5.15
N LEU A 222 -19.08 -2.72 5.00
CA LEU A 222 -18.21 -3.88 4.75
C LEU A 222 -17.56 -4.37 6.04
N PRO A 223 -17.34 -5.69 6.20
CA PRO A 223 -16.57 -6.25 7.30
C PRO A 223 -15.20 -5.58 7.46
N GLY A 224 -15.00 -4.87 8.58
CA GLY A 224 -13.77 -4.11 8.87
C GLY A 224 -13.48 -2.99 7.87
N GLY A 225 -14.50 -2.49 7.15
CA GLY A 225 -14.35 -1.48 6.11
C GLY A 225 -13.90 -2.02 4.75
N ARG A 226 -13.48 -3.28 4.67
CA ARG A 226 -12.70 -3.84 3.55
C ARG A 226 -13.54 -4.71 2.62
N ASP A 227 -13.30 -4.59 1.33
CA ASP A 227 -13.97 -5.39 0.32
C ASP A 227 -13.47 -6.85 0.24
N VAL A 228 -14.19 -7.67 -0.52
CA VAL A 228 -13.85 -9.08 -0.74
C VAL A 228 -12.47 -9.27 -1.39
N HIS A 229 -12.00 -8.31 -2.19
CA HIS A 229 -10.71 -8.41 -2.86
C HIS A 229 -9.59 -8.29 -1.83
N TRP A 230 -9.65 -7.30 -0.95
CA TRP A 230 -8.68 -7.10 0.13
C TRP A 230 -8.60 -8.32 1.04
N TRP A 231 -9.74 -8.85 1.48
CA TRP A 231 -9.78 -10.04 2.34
C TRP A 231 -9.15 -11.26 1.65
N ARG A 232 -9.60 -11.58 0.43
CA ARG A 232 -9.06 -12.74 -0.31
C ARG A 232 -7.57 -12.58 -0.63
N LYS A 233 -7.13 -11.37 -1.01
CA LYS A 233 -5.72 -11.06 -1.26
C LYS A 233 -4.88 -11.40 -0.04
N ASN A 234 -5.27 -10.91 1.14
CA ASN A 234 -4.48 -11.09 2.36
C ASN A 234 -4.55 -12.53 2.88
N PHE A 235 -5.72 -13.18 2.85
CA PHE A 235 -5.82 -14.61 3.22
C PHE A 235 -4.93 -15.49 2.35
N ARG A 236 -4.94 -15.30 1.03
CA ARG A 236 -4.03 -16.00 0.11
C ARG A 236 -2.58 -15.67 0.40
N ARG A 237 -2.24 -14.40 0.57
CA ARG A 237 -0.86 -13.94 0.86
C ARG A 237 -0.29 -14.63 2.10
N PHE A 238 -1.00 -14.60 3.23
CA PHE A 238 -0.51 -15.21 4.47
C PHE A 238 -0.56 -16.74 4.45
N SER A 239 -1.57 -17.34 3.82
CA SER A 239 -1.63 -18.80 3.61
C SER A 239 -0.45 -19.30 2.77
N SER A 240 -0.16 -18.62 1.65
CA SER A 240 0.97 -18.99 0.78
C SER A 240 2.31 -18.89 1.49
N LEU A 241 2.50 -17.90 2.38
CA LEU A 241 3.72 -17.81 3.19
C LEU A 241 3.87 -19.01 4.13
N ARG A 242 2.80 -19.38 4.83
CA ARG A 242 2.80 -20.54 5.72
C ARG A 242 3.17 -21.81 4.96
N ARG A 243 2.53 -22.03 3.81
CA ARG A 243 2.81 -23.18 2.96
C ARG A 243 4.26 -23.17 2.48
N ALA A 244 4.73 -22.05 1.96
CA ALA A 244 6.10 -21.93 1.44
C ALA A 244 7.16 -22.22 2.51
N TRP A 245 6.99 -21.72 3.74
CA TRP A 245 7.94 -22.01 4.83
C TRP A 245 7.84 -23.45 5.33
N SER A 246 6.64 -24.04 5.37
CA SER A 246 6.44 -25.45 5.66
C SER A 246 7.14 -26.34 4.63
N ASP A 247 6.91 -26.10 3.35
CA ASP A 247 7.51 -26.85 2.25
C ASP A 247 9.04 -26.71 2.25
N TYR A 248 9.56 -25.52 2.59
CA TYR A 248 10.99 -25.30 2.70
C TYR A 248 11.61 -26.09 3.85
N ILE A 249 10.93 -26.25 4.99
CA ILE A 249 11.40 -27.10 6.10
C ILE A 249 11.49 -28.56 5.64
N GLU A 250 10.49 -29.06 4.90
CA GLU A 250 10.53 -30.41 4.37
C GLU A 250 11.64 -30.60 3.34
N TYR A 251 11.84 -29.61 2.47
CA TYR A 251 12.99 -29.60 1.57
C TYR A 251 14.31 -29.68 2.34
N LEU A 252 14.50 -28.88 3.39
CA LEU A 252 15.68 -28.94 4.24
C LEU A 252 15.84 -30.31 4.92
N ASN A 253 14.76 -31.00 5.28
CA ASN A 253 14.84 -32.36 5.83
C ASN A 253 15.38 -33.38 4.83
N SER A 254 15.20 -33.14 3.53
CA SER A 254 15.70 -34.02 2.47
C SER A 254 17.18 -33.80 2.10
N LEU A 255 17.79 -32.69 2.52
CA LEU A 255 19.16 -32.34 2.14
C LEU A 255 20.21 -33.10 2.95
N SER A 256 21.24 -33.59 2.25
CA SER A 256 22.49 -34.10 2.83
C SER A 256 23.61 -33.06 2.70
N ILE A 257 23.59 -32.04 3.56
CA ILE A 257 24.61 -30.98 3.63
C ILE A 257 25.22 -30.92 5.03
N ASP A 258 26.23 -30.06 5.21
CA ASP A 258 26.85 -29.76 6.51
C ASP A 258 25.81 -29.54 7.62
N GLU A 259 25.96 -30.29 8.73
CA GLU A 259 24.98 -30.36 9.82
C GLU A 259 24.77 -29.02 10.53
N ARG A 260 25.85 -28.25 10.73
CA ARG A 260 25.77 -26.94 11.38
C ARG A 260 24.98 -25.98 10.51
N ARG A 261 25.30 -25.91 9.22
CA ARG A 261 24.59 -25.07 8.25
C ARG A 261 23.12 -25.48 8.13
N LEU A 262 22.85 -26.78 8.10
CA LEU A 262 21.49 -27.30 8.04
C LEU A 262 20.67 -26.91 9.28
N SER A 263 21.27 -27.00 10.47
CA SER A 263 20.64 -26.60 11.73
C SER A 263 20.30 -25.11 11.76
N GLU A 264 21.20 -24.25 11.28
CA GLU A 264 20.95 -22.80 11.17
C GLU A 264 19.80 -22.48 10.21
N LEU A 265 19.76 -23.12 9.03
CA LEU A 265 18.68 -22.96 8.06
C LEU A 265 17.33 -23.44 8.60
N LYS A 266 17.29 -24.61 9.26
CA LYS A 266 16.05 -25.14 9.86
C LYS A 266 15.55 -24.24 10.98
N ARG A 267 16.44 -23.72 11.84
CA ARG A 267 16.07 -22.78 12.91
C ARG A 267 15.45 -21.51 12.33
N PHE A 268 16.06 -20.97 11.27
CA PHE A 268 15.53 -19.81 10.56
C PHE A 268 14.16 -20.09 9.93
N ALA A 269 14.03 -21.19 9.17
CA ALA A 269 12.80 -21.55 8.48
C ALA A 269 11.62 -21.81 9.44
N ARG A 270 11.87 -22.50 10.57
CA ARG A 270 10.86 -22.72 11.61
C ARG A 270 10.35 -21.40 12.18
N LYS A 271 11.25 -20.47 12.45
CA LYS A 271 10.88 -19.14 12.93
C LYS A 271 10.00 -18.39 11.93
N GLN A 272 10.34 -18.46 10.65
CA GLN A 272 9.54 -17.84 9.59
C GLN A 272 8.16 -18.50 9.44
N LEU A 273 8.08 -19.83 9.60
CA LEU A 273 6.81 -20.54 9.66
C LEU A 273 5.98 -20.04 10.86
N GLU A 274 6.54 -20.07 12.08
CA GLU A 274 5.88 -19.62 13.32
C GLU A 274 5.32 -18.18 13.18
N GLU A 275 6.12 -17.25 12.66
CA GLU A 275 5.65 -15.87 12.45
C GLU A 275 4.59 -15.76 11.36
N SER A 276 4.68 -16.55 10.28
CA SER A 276 3.64 -16.57 9.25
C SER A 276 2.32 -17.14 9.76
N GLU A 277 2.37 -18.13 10.66
CA GLU A 277 1.19 -18.66 11.34
C GLU A 277 0.59 -17.62 12.28
N ARG A 278 1.42 -16.94 13.08
CA ARG A 278 0.97 -15.85 13.95
C ARG A 278 0.25 -14.75 13.17
N LEU A 279 0.80 -14.29 12.05
CA LEU A 279 0.16 -13.26 11.22
C LEU A 279 -1.15 -13.75 10.59
N PHE A 280 -1.19 -15.00 10.13
CA PHE A 280 -2.41 -15.61 9.60
C PHE A 280 -3.50 -15.74 10.67
N TYR A 281 -3.16 -16.15 11.90
CA TYR A 281 -4.12 -16.25 12.99
C TYR A 281 -4.60 -14.87 13.45
N ARG A 282 -3.73 -13.84 13.46
CA ARG A 282 -4.16 -12.45 13.68
C ARG A 282 -5.20 -12.02 12.64
N LEU A 283 -4.94 -12.26 11.35
CA LEU A 283 -5.89 -11.97 10.27
C LEU A 283 -7.21 -12.74 10.47
N ASN A 284 -7.15 -14.02 10.81
CA ASN A 284 -8.35 -14.85 10.99
C ASN A 284 -9.17 -14.47 12.23
N SER A 285 -8.50 -14.07 13.33
CA SER A 285 -9.16 -13.56 14.54
C SER A 285 -9.90 -12.27 14.19
N TYR A 286 -9.20 -11.29 13.64
CA TYR A 286 -9.80 -10.01 13.26
C TYR A 286 -10.95 -10.19 12.25
N ALA A 287 -10.80 -11.07 11.26
CA ALA A 287 -11.86 -11.40 10.33
C ALA A 287 -13.12 -11.95 11.03
N SER A 288 -12.94 -12.71 12.11
CA SER A 288 -14.05 -13.23 12.93
C SER A 288 -14.70 -12.12 13.74
N ASP A 289 -13.89 -11.23 14.33
CA ASP A 289 -14.36 -10.10 15.13
C ASP A 289 -15.21 -9.13 14.31
N VAL A 290 -14.84 -8.89 13.04
CA VAL A 290 -15.56 -7.98 12.13
C VAL A 290 -16.57 -8.69 11.23
N GLY A 291 -16.86 -9.98 11.46
CA GLY A 291 -17.95 -10.69 10.78
C GLY A 291 -17.72 -11.06 9.31
N VAL A 292 -16.47 -11.27 8.89
CA VAL A 292 -16.14 -11.63 7.50
C VAL A 292 -16.69 -13.02 7.13
N PRO A 293 -17.47 -13.17 6.04
CA PRO A 293 -17.98 -14.48 5.59
C PRO A 293 -16.88 -15.47 5.23
N MET A 294 -17.09 -16.78 5.47
CA MET A 294 -16.07 -17.81 5.15
C MET A 294 -15.70 -17.85 3.67
N GLN A 295 -16.64 -17.56 2.76
CA GLN A 295 -16.35 -17.50 1.32
C GLN A 295 -15.38 -16.38 0.90
N TRP A 296 -15.15 -15.39 1.77
CA TRP A 296 -14.16 -14.32 1.56
C TRP A 296 -12.79 -14.69 2.12
N ARG A 297 -12.71 -15.71 2.98
CA ARG A 297 -11.47 -16.20 3.59
C ARG A 297 -10.83 -17.37 2.84
N GLN A 298 -11.22 -17.61 1.59
CA GLN A 298 -10.74 -18.75 0.79
C GLN A 298 -9.32 -18.53 0.28
N TYR A 299 -8.46 -19.55 0.41
CA TYR A 299 -7.06 -19.58 0.02
C TYR A 299 -6.60 -20.98 -0.40
#